data_AF-A0A2V1DL25-F1
#
_entry.id   AF-A0A2V1DL25-F1
#
_cell.length_a   1.000
_cell.length_b   1.000
_cell.length_c   1.000
_cell.angle_alpha   90.00
_cell.angle_beta   90.00
_cell.angle_gamma   90.00
#
_symmetry.space_group_name_H-M   'P 1'
#
loop_
_entity.id
_entity.type
_entity.pdbx_description
1 polymer ?
#
loop_
_entity_poly.entity_id
_entity_poly.type
_entity_poly.pdbx_seq_one_letter_code
_entity_poly.pdbx_strand_id
1 'polypeptide(L)'
;MNMEKPASFQLMYRQNWLHFILNVLVCVVTVPYRRSFKLYTWRPLQNLRAAGNDRSVAIPLVRDFQANKYAELQSVQVAVRVVLCWGRACRVAMDKKLERDLDDRGPMVTKSILDDLPNKGELVSTLLEDDFQRTLRTILRYRKRHRTSHWVMLFLWQFPSMCMSYAWTTFIAGLTIYLCNPFIQHEPWSNRHKVAILYLCVGGFGTLAYILSLIFVYVGEKDFERSAASSRVNTNASGEDGRQAGVENDPVQITRARTVAEGGASQSGWGFGHVGPSKRQLLI
;
A
#
# COMPACT_ATOMS: atom_id res chain seq x y z
N MET A 1 -62.50 -4.56 3.70
CA MET A 1 -62.02 -4.74 2.32
C MET A 1 -60.51 -4.86 2.40
N ASN A 2 -59.98 -6.09 2.47
CA ASN A 2 -58.55 -6.32 2.66
C ASN A 2 -57.87 -6.25 1.29
N MET A 3 -57.13 -5.18 1.03
CA MET A 3 -56.24 -5.10 -0.14
C MET A 3 -55.07 -6.06 0.09
N GLU A 4 -55.13 -7.24 -0.52
CA GLU A 4 -53.94 -8.06 -0.70
C GLU A 4 -52.91 -7.27 -1.52
N LYS A 5 -51.75 -7.01 -0.92
CA LYS A 5 -50.63 -6.39 -1.63
C LYS A 5 -50.13 -7.39 -2.68
N PRO A 6 -49.95 -6.96 -3.95
CA PRO A 6 -49.51 -7.84 -5.01
C PRO A 6 -48.12 -8.42 -4.72
N ALA A 7 -48.00 -9.74 -4.83
CA ALA A 7 -46.77 -10.49 -4.53
C ALA A 7 -45.54 -10.03 -5.34
N SER A 8 -45.73 -9.36 -6.47
CA SER A 8 -44.65 -8.81 -7.30
C SER A 8 -43.86 -7.69 -6.61
N PHE A 9 -44.48 -6.92 -5.71
CA PHE A 9 -43.82 -5.81 -5.01
C PHE A 9 -42.79 -6.32 -3.97
N GLN A 10 -43.07 -7.45 -3.34
CA GLN A 10 -42.16 -8.09 -2.38
C GLN A 10 -40.88 -8.61 -3.06
N LEU A 11 -41.00 -9.09 -4.31
CA LEU A 11 -39.89 -9.66 -5.07
C LEU A 11 -38.90 -8.59 -5.55
N MET A 12 -39.38 -7.44 -6.03
CA MET A 12 -38.52 -6.31 -6.41
C MET A 12 -37.76 -5.73 -5.20
N TYR A 13 -38.43 -5.62 -4.04
CA TYR A 13 -37.79 -5.09 -2.84
C TYR A 13 -36.63 -5.97 -2.35
N ARG A 14 -36.79 -7.30 -2.40
CA ARG A 14 -35.76 -8.26 -1.97
C ARG A 14 -34.52 -8.25 -2.87
N GLN A 15 -34.70 -8.13 -4.18
CA GLN A 15 -33.59 -8.08 -5.13
C GLN A 15 -32.76 -6.80 -5.00
N ASN A 16 -33.41 -5.66 -4.77
CA ASN A 16 -32.71 -4.38 -4.54
C ASN A 16 -31.92 -4.39 -3.23
N TRP A 17 -32.44 -5.02 -2.18
CA TRP A 17 -31.74 -5.17 -0.91
C TRP A 17 -30.49 -6.03 -1.02
N LEU A 18 -30.54 -7.15 -1.74
CA LEU A 18 -29.36 -7.99 -1.96
C LEU A 18 -28.27 -7.25 -2.76
N HIS A 19 -28.65 -6.53 -3.81
CA HIS A 19 -27.71 -5.69 -4.56
C HIS A 19 -27.08 -4.60 -3.68
N PHE A 20 -27.86 -3.95 -2.82
CA PHE A 20 -27.35 -2.94 -1.89
C PHE A 20 -26.36 -3.56 -0.90
N ILE A 21 -26.72 -4.67 -0.24
CA ILE A 21 -25.84 -5.37 0.71
C ILE A 21 -24.54 -5.80 0.02
N LEU A 22 -24.64 -6.37 -1.19
CA LEU A 22 -23.47 -6.78 -1.97
C LEU A 22 -22.57 -5.59 -2.31
N ASN A 23 -23.15 -4.46 -2.73
CA ASN A 23 -22.38 -3.24 -3.02
C ASN A 23 -21.70 -2.66 -1.78
N VAL A 24 -22.38 -2.67 -0.63
CA VAL A 24 -21.78 -2.25 0.65
C VAL A 24 -20.64 -3.17 1.03
N LEU A 25 -20.82 -4.49 0.90
CA LEU A 25 -19.78 -5.47 1.21
C LEU A 25 -18.58 -5.32 0.28
N VAL A 26 -18.80 -5.15 -1.02
CA VAL A 26 -17.73 -4.84 -1.98
C VAL A 26 -17.03 -3.53 -1.60
N CYS A 27 -17.75 -2.49 -1.20
CA CYS A 27 -17.14 -1.24 -0.73
C CYS A 27 -16.28 -1.48 0.52
N VAL A 28 -16.80 -2.15 1.55
CA VAL A 28 -16.07 -2.42 2.80
C VAL A 28 -14.81 -3.23 2.53
N VAL A 29 -14.89 -4.27 1.70
CA VAL A 29 -13.75 -5.10 1.31
C VAL A 29 -12.73 -4.32 0.48
N THR A 30 -13.17 -3.39 -0.36
CA THR A 30 -12.28 -2.60 -1.24
C THR A 30 -11.77 -1.32 -0.60
N VAL A 31 -12.27 -0.88 0.56
CA VAL A 31 -11.83 0.36 1.23
C VAL A 31 -10.36 0.32 1.67
N PRO A 32 -9.87 -0.70 2.41
CA PRO A 32 -8.46 -0.80 2.77
C PRO A 32 -7.58 -0.82 1.52
N TYR A 33 -8.07 -1.47 0.47
CA TYR A 33 -7.41 -1.57 -0.82
C TYR A 33 -7.30 -0.21 -1.54
N ARG A 34 -8.40 0.56 -1.61
CA ARG A 34 -8.40 1.91 -2.19
C ARG A 34 -7.43 2.83 -1.46
N ARG A 35 -7.31 2.65 -0.15
CA ARG A 35 -6.36 3.37 0.70
C ARG A 35 -4.91 2.97 0.42
N SER A 36 -4.58 1.68 0.44
CA SER A 36 -3.23 1.18 0.12
C SER A 36 -2.80 1.59 -1.29
N PHE A 37 -3.69 1.48 -2.29
CA PHE A 37 -3.41 1.95 -3.64
C PHE A 37 -3.12 3.46 -3.67
N LYS A 38 -3.92 4.27 -2.96
CA LYS A 38 -3.72 5.71 -2.86
C LYS A 38 -2.38 6.06 -2.22
N LEU A 39 -1.98 5.35 -1.16
CA LEU A 39 -0.77 5.63 -0.40
C LEU A 39 0.50 5.14 -1.12
N TYR A 40 0.52 3.90 -1.58
CA TYR A 40 1.73 3.26 -2.12
C TYR A 40 1.93 3.45 -3.62
N THR A 41 0.87 3.78 -4.36
CA THR A 41 0.95 3.97 -5.81
C THR A 41 0.63 5.40 -6.22
N TRP A 42 -0.53 5.91 -5.82
CA TRP A 42 -0.99 7.21 -6.32
C TRP A 42 -0.17 8.38 -5.78
N ARG A 43 0.14 8.40 -4.49
CA ARG A 43 0.88 9.49 -3.84
C ARG A 43 2.33 9.60 -4.35
N PRO A 44 3.12 8.52 -4.48
CA PRO A 44 4.44 8.59 -5.13
C PRO A 44 4.37 9.10 -6.57
N LEU A 45 3.37 8.67 -7.35
CA LEU A 45 3.17 9.18 -8.71
C LEU A 45 2.81 10.67 -8.75
N GLN A 46 2.07 11.17 -7.77
CA GLN A 46 1.80 12.60 -7.63
C GLN A 46 3.08 13.37 -7.27
N ASN A 47 3.88 12.86 -6.33
CA ASN A 47 5.16 13.48 -5.95
C ASN A 47 6.15 13.50 -7.13
N LEU A 48 6.23 12.41 -7.90
CA LEU A 48 7.05 12.34 -9.11
C LEU A 48 6.61 13.36 -10.17
N ARG A 49 5.31 13.65 -10.29
CA ARG A 49 4.83 14.71 -11.18
C ARG A 49 5.14 16.11 -10.65
N ALA A 50 5.01 16.29 -9.34
CA ALA A 50 5.32 17.58 -8.70
C ALA A 50 6.81 17.92 -8.82
N ALA A 51 7.69 16.92 -8.82
CA ALA A 51 9.12 17.09 -9.06
C ALA A 51 9.44 17.55 -10.49
N GLY A 52 8.56 17.29 -11.48
CA GLY A 52 8.74 17.72 -12.86
C GLY A 52 10.04 17.18 -13.48
N ASN A 53 10.87 18.08 -14.01
CA ASN A 53 12.18 17.76 -14.58
C ASN A 53 13.32 17.95 -13.55
N ASP A 54 13.03 18.21 -12.28
CA ASP A 54 14.08 18.33 -11.26
C ASP A 54 14.61 16.94 -10.90
N ARG A 55 15.74 16.60 -11.52
CA ARG A 55 16.45 15.33 -11.35
C ARG A 55 16.84 15.07 -9.90
N SER A 56 17.25 16.11 -9.17
CA SER A 56 17.73 15.97 -7.79
C SER A 56 16.63 15.47 -6.86
N VAL A 57 15.38 15.88 -7.11
CA VAL A 57 14.19 15.47 -6.36
C VAL A 57 13.57 14.19 -6.92
N ALA A 58 13.58 14.02 -8.24
CA ALA A 58 12.88 12.92 -8.88
C ALA A 58 13.64 11.57 -8.78
N ILE A 59 14.98 11.56 -8.81
CA ILE A 59 15.77 10.32 -8.63
C ILE A 59 15.45 9.59 -7.30
N PRO A 60 15.52 10.24 -6.12
CA PRO A 60 15.21 9.54 -4.87
C PRO A 60 13.76 9.06 -4.83
N LEU A 61 12.80 9.84 -5.38
CA LEU A 61 11.40 9.44 -5.47
C LEU A 61 11.19 8.20 -6.37
N VAL A 62 11.90 8.09 -7.49
CA VAL A 62 11.85 6.89 -8.36
C VAL A 62 12.42 5.69 -7.62
N ARG A 63 13.55 5.86 -6.92
CA ARG A 63 14.20 4.80 -6.14
C ARG A 63 13.27 4.26 -5.05
N ASP A 64 12.63 5.14 -4.29
CA ASP A 64 11.67 4.78 -3.25
C ASP A 64 10.44 4.09 -3.85
N PHE A 65 9.93 4.59 -4.97
CA PHE A 65 8.82 3.97 -5.68
C PHE A 65 9.16 2.54 -6.14
N GLN A 66 10.34 2.34 -6.74
CA GLN A 66 10.82 1.02 -7.14
C GLN A 66 10.95 0.08 -5.94
N ALA A 67 11.60 0.52 -4.87
CA ALA A 67 11.80 -0.30 -3.67
C ALA A 67 10.46 -0.79 -3.08
N ASN A 68 9.47 0.10 -2.99
CA ASN A 68 8.14 -0.23 -2.53
C ASN A 68 7.44 -1.24 -3.46
N LYS A 69 7.56 -1.07 -4.78
CA LYS A 69 6.94 -1.98 -5.76
C LYS A 69 7.56 -3.38 -5.76
N TYR A 70 8.87 -3.47 -5.57
CA TYR A 70 9.55 -4.77 -5.41
C TYR A 70 9.08 -5.51 -4.16
N ALA A 71 8.93 -4.81 -3.02
CA ALA A 71 8.40 -5.42 -1.80
C ALA A 71 6.95 -5.92 -2.00
N GLU A 72 6.12 -5.14 -2.70
CA GLU A 72 4.74 -5.52 -3.05
C GLU A 72 4.74 -6.81 -3.92
N LEU A 73 5.59 -6.86 -4.95
CA LEU A 73 5.73 -8.01 -5.84
C LEU A 73 6.15 -9.28 -5.10
N GLN A 74 7.12 -9.17 -4.20
CA GLN A 74 7.58 -10.31 -3.41
C GLN A 74 6.46 -10.85 -2.52
N SER A 75 5.67 -9.97 -1.91
CA SER A 75 4.52 -10.39 -1.11
C SER A 75 3.48 -11.14 -1.95
N VAL A 76 3.23 -10.71 -3.19
CA VAL A 76 2.29 -11.38 -4.10
C VAL A 76 2.84 -12.71 -4.59
N GLN A 77 4.13 -12.79 -4.92
CA GLN A 77 4.75 -14.06 -5.31
C GLN A 77 4.68 -15.10 -4.19
N VAL A 78 4.94 -14.69 -2.95
CA VAL A 78 4.79 -15.58 -1.78
C VAL A 78 3.33 -16.01 -1.64
N ALA A 79 2.37 -15.09 -1.75
CA ALA A 79 0.95 -15.41 -1.67
C ALA A 79 0.50 -16.39 -2.76
N VAL A 80 0.87 -16.15 -4.02
CA VAL A 80 0.55 -17.05 -5.14
C VAL A 80 1.15 -18.44 -4.91
N ARG A 81 2.40 -18.53 -4.45
CA ARG A 81 3.04 -19.82 -4.13
C ARG A 81 2.29 -20.57 -3.03
N VAL A 82 1.84 -19.87 -1.99
CA VAL A 82 1.06 -20.49 -0.90
C VAL A 82 -0.31 -20.93 -1.40
N VAL A 83 -1.02 -20.10 -2.17
CA VAL A 83 -2.33 -20.46 -2.76
C VAL A 83 -2.20 -21.65 -3.70
N LEU A 84 -1.16 -21.71 -4.55
CA LEU A 84 -0.89 -22.85 -5.42
C LEU A 84 -0.54 -24.12 -4.62
N CYS A 85 0.25 -23.99 -3.56
CA CYS A 85 0.60 -25.10 -2.68
C CYS A 85 -0.64 -25.67 -1.97
N TRP A 86 -1.48 -24.80 -1.42
CA TRP A 86 -2.76 -25.18 -0.81
C TRP A 86 -3.70 -25.80 -1.84
N GLY A 87 -3.79 -25.18 -3.02
CA GLY A 87 -4.56 -25.68 -4.14
C GLY A 87 -4.13 -27.09 -4.52
N ARG A 88 -2.82 -27.40 -4.56
CA ARG A 88 -2.29 -28.75 -4.81
C ARG A 88 -2.62 -29.74 -3.69
N ALA A 89 -2.52 -29.34 -2.42
CA ALA A 89 -2.90 -30.18 -1.28
C ALA A 89 -4.39 -30.54 -1.32
N CYS A 90 -5.26 -29.59 -1.67
CA CYS A 90 -6.68 -29.85 -1.93
C CYS A 90 -6.93 -30.62 -3.25
N ARG A 91 -6.06 -30.48 -4.26
CA ARG A 91 -6.17 -31.15 -5.56
C ARG A 91 -5.94 -32.65 -5.50
N VAL A 92 -5.23 -33.16 -4.49
CA VAL A 92 -5.14 -34.62 -4.25
C VAL A 92 -6.52 -35.23 -3.97
N ALA A 93 -7.54 -34.41 -3.65
CA ALA A 93 -8.92 -34.83 -3.46
C ALA A 93 -9.86 -34.58 -4.65
N MET A 94 -9.44 -33.88 -5.72
CA MET A 94 -10.31 -33.47 -6.84
C MET A 94 -9.67 -33.75 -8.21
N ASP A 95 -10.43 -34.46 -9.04
CA ASP A 95 -10.14 -35.14 -10.31
C ASP A 95 -9.10 -34.51 -11.29
N LYS A 96 -8.34 -35.38 -11.97
CA LYS A 96 -7.12 -35.10 -12.77
C LYS A 96 -7.30 -34.29 -14.07
N LYS A 97 -8.50 -33.81 -14.38
CA LYS A 97 -8.83 -33.31 -15.73
C LYS A 97 -8.43 -31.85 -16.00
N LEU A 98 -8.21 -31.03 -14.97
CA LEU A 98 -7.90 -29.59 -15.11
C LEU A 98 -6.40 -29.28 -15.27
N GLU A 99 -5.52 -30.28 -15.19
CA GLU A 99 -4.07 -30.07 -15.14
C GLU A 99 -3.44 -29.80 -16.51
N ARG A 100 -4.09 -30.22 -17.61
CA ARG A 100 -3.53 -30.06 -18.96
C ARG A 100 -3.71 -28.67 -19.59
N ASP A 101 -4.62 -27.83 -19.08
CA ASP A 101 -4.89 -26.51 -19.68
C ASP A 101 -4.14 -25.34 -19.00
N LEU A 102 -3.59 -25.55 -17.80
CA LEU A 102 -2.94 -24.49 -17.01
C LEU A 102 -1.42 -24.43 -17.15
N ASP A 103 -0.78 -25.46 -17.71
CA ASP A 103 0.68 -25.53 -17.88
C ASP A 103 1.15 -24.84 -19.17
N ASP A 104 0.30 -24.76 -20.20
CA ASP A 104 0.65 -24.19 -21.50
C ASP A 104 0.53 -22.66 -21.55
N ARG A 105 -0.18 -22.06 -20.57
CA ARG A 105 -0.10 -20.62 -20.28
C ARG A 105 0.81 -20.43 -19.08
N GLY A 106 2.12 -20.49 -19.32
CA GLY A 106 3.15 -20.20 -18.32
C GLY A 106 2.77 -18.97 -17.47
N PRO A 107 3.15 -18.96 -16.17
CA PRO A 107 2.64 -18.04 -15.16
C PRO A 107 2.59 -16.66 -15.77
N MET A 108 1.35 -16.14 -15.98
CA MET A 108 1.06 -14.91 -16.72
C MET A 108 2.27 -14.02 -16.62
N VAL A 109 3.05 -14.00 -17.71
CA VAL A 109 4.31 -13.27 -17.75
C VAL A 109 3.87 -11.83 -17.59
N THR A 110 3.86 -11.40 -16.33
CA THR A 110 3.93 -10.04 -15.89
C THR A 110 5.34 -9.69 -16.32
N LYS A 111 5.52 -9.50 -17.64
CA LYS A 111 6.58 -8.72 -18.25
C LYS A 111 6.37 -7.38 -17.61
N SER A 112 7.00 -7.27 -16.46
CA SER A 112 6.57 -6.41 -15.40
C SER A 112 6.96 -5.03 -15.86
N ILE A 113 6.18 -4.02 -15.51
CA ILE A 113 6.68 -2.63 -15.57
C ILE A 113 8.06 -2.51 -14.90
N LEU A 114 8.39 -3.44 -13.99
CA LEU A 114 9.69 -3.56 -13.35
C LEU A 114 10.80 -4.18 -14.21
N ASP A 115 10.49 -4.95 -15.24
CA ASP A 115 11.51 -5.46 -16.18
C ASP A 115 12.03 -4.35 -17.11
N ASP A 116 11.19 -3.33 -17.37
CA ASP A 116 11.57 -2.12 -18.10
C ASP A 116 12.28 -1.07 -17.21
N LEU A 117 12.40 -1.33 -15.89
CA LEU A 117 13.06 -0.43 -14.95
C LEU A 117 14.54 -0.84 -14.81
N PRO A 118 15.49 0.11 -14.92
CA PRO A 118 16.92 -0.17 -14.73
C PRO A 118 17.19 -0.79 -13.35
N ASN A 119 18.19 -1.68 -13.29
CA ASN A 119 18.50 -2.40 -12.06
C ASN A 119 18.92 -1.43 -10.93
N LYS A 120 18.64 -1.78 -9.67
CA LYS A 120 18.94 -0.93 -8.49
C LYS A 120 20.40 -0.46 -8.43
N GLY A 121 21.33 -1.23 -8.98
CA GLY A 121 22.77 -0.90 -9.04
C GLY A 121 23.16 0.05 -10.18
N GLU A 122 22.34 0.16 -11.22
CA GLU A 122 22.60 1.02 -12.38
C GLU A 122 22.05 2.45 -12.18
N LEU A 123 21.18 2.65 -11.18
CA LEU A 123 20.64 3.96 -10.79
C LEU A 123 21.66 4.86 -10.05
N VAL A 124 22.96 4.66 -10.30
CA VAL A 124 24.03 5.51 -9.78
C VAL A 124 24.07 6.81 -10.59
N SER A 125 24.61 7.88 -10.00
CA SER A 125 24.54 9.30 -10.38
C SER A 125 24.80 9.67 -11.84
N THR A 126 25.29 8.76 -12.67
CA THR A 126 25.64 8.96 -14.09
C THR A 126 24.56 8.54 -15.07
N LEU A 127 23.33 8.25 -14.63
CA LEU A 127 22.25 7.92 -15.55
C LEU A 127 22.08 9.04 -16.60
N LEU A 128 22.15 8.69 -17.88
CA LEU A 128 22.03 9.65 -18.97
C LEU A 128 20.64 10.30 -18.88
N GLU A 129 20.58 11.62 -19.10
CA GLU A 129 19.32 12.38 -18.96
C GLU A 129 18.20 11.81 -19.85
N ASP A 130 18.56 11.29 -21.03
CA ASP A 130 17.62 10.66 -21.95
C ASP A 130 16.95 9.40 -21.38
N ASP A 131 17.69 8.57 -20.64
CA ASP A 131 17.17 7.34 -20.05
C ASP A 131 16.28 7.64 -18.85
N PHE A 132 16.66 8.64 -18.04
CA PHE A 132 15.83 9.13 -16.96
C PHE A 132 14.47 9.63 -17.48
N GLN A 133 14.50 10.44 -18.54
CA GLN A 133 13.30 10.95 -19.20
C GLN A 133 12.47 9.85 -19.88
N ARG A 134 13.10 8.77 -20.36
CA ARG A 134 12.37 7.58 -20.87
C ARG A 134 11.65 6.86 -19.73
N THR A 135 12.33 6.60 -18.61
CA THR A 135 11.73 5.95 -17.45
C THR A 135 10.58 6.78 -16.88
N LEU A 136 10.75 8.09 -16.70
CA LEU A 136 9.69 8.99 -16.27
C LEU A 136 8.51 8.96 -17.25
N ARG A 137 8.75 9.03 -18.57
CA ARG A 137 7.68 8.95 -19.56
C ARG A 137 6.94 7.61 -19.50
N THR A 138 7.62 6.49 -19.30
CA THR A 138 6.98 5.18 -19.15
C THR A 138 6.11 5.12 -17.89
N ILE A 139 6.61 5.59 -16.75
CA ILE A 139 5.85 5.66 -15.49
C ILE A 139 4.65 6.61 -15.63
N LEU A 140 4.83 7.77 -16.27
CA LEU A 140 3.78 8.78 -16.42
C LEU A 140 2.72 8.41 -17.47
N ARG A 141 3.09 7.65 -18.51
CA ARG A 141 2.14 7.11 -19.52
C ARG A 141 1.05 6.25 -18.88
N TYR A 142 1.33 5.65 -17.74
CA TYR A 142 0.42 4.75 -17.05
C TYR A 142 -0.92 5.39 -16.63
N ARG A 143 -1.01 6.73 -16.58
CA ARG A 143 -2.28 7.42 -16.27
C ARG A 143 -3.21 7.60 -17.47
N LYS A 144 -2.70 7.61 -18.71
CA LYS A 144 -3.47 8.15 -19.85
C LYS A 144 -4.46 7.16 -20.47
N ARG A 145 -4.44 5.86 -20.13
CA ARG A 145 -5.36 4.85 -20.70
C ARG A 145 -6.12 4.03 -19.66
N HIS A 146 -7.45 4.00 -19.86
CA HIS A 146 -8.50 3.10 -19.35
C HIS A 146 -8.74 3.00 -17.84
N ARG A 147 -9.77 3.75 -17.42
CA ARG A 147 -10.52 3.66 -16.15
C ARG A 147 -11.03 2.25 -15.81
N THR A 148 -11.01 1.28 -16.73
CA THR A 148 -11.44 -0.12 -16.51
C THR A 148 -10.27 -1.12 -16.47
N SER A 149 -9.27 -0.99 -17.35
CA SER A 149 -8.10 -1.90 -17.39
C SER A 149 -7.25 -1.83 -16.12
N HIS A 150 -7.15 -0.63 -15.53
CA HIS A 150 -6.46 -0.45 -14.25
C HIS A 150 -7.14 -1.22 -13.11
N TRP A 151 -8.47 -1.31 -13.10
CA TRP A 151 -9.20 -2.12 -12.11
C TRP A 151 -8.98 -3.61 -12.31
N VAL A 152 -8.93 -4.08 -13.56
CA VAL A 152 -8.66 -5.50 -13.85
C VAL A 152 -7.25 -5.89 -13.43
N MET A 153 -6.25 -5.05 -13.69
CA MET A 153 -4.89 -5.34 -13.24
C MET A 153 -4.79 -5.40 -11.72
N LEU A 154 -5.39 -4.43 -11.03
CA LEU A 154 -5.43 -4.42 -9.57
C LEU A 154 -6.21 -5.60 -8.99
N PHE A 155 -7.30 -5.99 -9.64
CA PHE A 155 -8.05 -7.17 -9.29
C PHE A 155 -7.18 -8.43 -9.46
N LEU A 156 -6.50 -8.59 -10.60
CA LEU A 156 -5.60 -9.74 -10.83
C LEU A 156 -4.45 -9.81 -9.83
N TRP A 157 -3.92 -8.66 -9.42
CA TRP A 157 -2.77 -8.58 -8.52
C TRP A 157 -3.13 -8.82 -7.06
N GLN A 158 -4.32 -8.41 -6.64
CA GLN A 158 -4.76 -8.46 -5.24
C GLN A 158 -5.76 -9.60 -4.97
N PHE A 159 -6.35 -10.18 -6.00
CA PHE A 159 -7.18 -11.37 -5.87
C PHE A 159 -6.42 -12.52 -5.20
N PRO A 160 -5.14 -12.82 -5.48
CA PRO A 160 -4.42 -13.89 -4.80
C PRO A 160 -4.17 -13.60 -3.32
N SER A 161 -3.82 -12.37 -2.93
CA SER A 161 -3.61 -12.01 -1.52
C SER A 161 -4.93 -12.06 -0.74
N MET A 162 -6.01 -11.59 -1.35
CA MET A 162 -7.38 -11.69 -0.81
C MET A 162 -7.82 -13.15 -0.70
N CYS A 163 -7.67 -13.95 -1.74
CA CYS A 163 -8.00 -15.38 -1.71
C CYS A 163 -7.19 -16.14 -0.66
N MET A 164 -5.92 -15.78 -0.44
CA MET A 164 -5.11 -16.36 0.62
C MET A 164 -5.66 -16.01 2.00
N SER A 165 -5.99 -14.73 2.24
CA SER A 165 -6.63 -14.31 3.49
C SER A 165 -7.98 -14.98 3.68
N TYR A 166 -8.80 -15.06 2.63
CA TYR A 166 -10.10 -15.70 2.69
C TYR A 166 -9.99 -17.18 2.96
N ALA A 167 -9.09 -17.89 2.28
CA ALA A 167 -8.80 -19.30 2.53
C ALA A 167 -8.36 -19.52 3.98
N TRP A 168 -7.54 -18.65 4.54
CA TRP A 168 -7.16 -18.71 5.96
C TRP A 168 -8.36 -18.47 6.88
N THR A 169 -9.19 -17.47 6.60
CA THR A 169 -10.38 -17.19 7.42
C THR A 169 -11.41 -18.32 7.36
N THR A 170 -11.64 -18.92 6.20
CA THR A 170 -12.57 -20.05 6.05
C THR A 170 -12.00 -21.32 6.65
N PHE A 171 -10.69 -21.55 6.54
CA PHE A 171 -10.01 -22.64 7.23
C PHE A 171 -10.12 -22.51 8.75
N ILE A 172 -9.83 -21.33 9.31
CA ILE A 172 -9.99 -21.08 10.76
C ILE A 172 -11.45 -21.23 11.19
N ALA A 173 -12.40 -20.72 10.40
CA ALA A 173 -13.82 -20.88 10.69
C ALA A 173 -14.25 -22.35 10.70
N GLY A 174 -13.85 -23.13 9.69
CA GLY A 174 -14.12 -24.56 9.62
C GLY A 174 -13.46 -25.34 10.75
N LEU A 175 -12.20 -25.02 11.08
CA LEU A 175 -11.47 -25.60 12.21
C LEU A 175 -12.18 -25.29 13.54
N THR A 176 -12.68 -24.06 13.70
CA THR A 176 -13.43 -23.66 14.89
C THR A 176 -14.72 -24.46 15.02
N ILE A 177 -15.48 -24.61 13.94
CA ILE A 177 -16.70 -25.45 13.93
C ILE A 177 -16.36 -26.91 14.27
N TYR A 178 -15.31 -27.45 13.66
CA TYR A 178 -14.85 -28.82 13.92
C TYR A 178 -14.44 -29.03 15.38
N LEU A 179 -13.68 -28.10 15.97
CA LEU A 179 -13.29 -28.16 17.38
C LEU A 179 -14.48 -27.95 18.32
N CYS A 180 -15.49 -27.18 17.91
CA CYS A 180 -16.73 -26.98 18.66
C CYS A 180 -17.73 -28.15 18.52
N ASN A 181 -17.49 -29.10 17.62
CA ASN A 181 -18.35 -30.26 17.40
C ASN A 181 -18.76 -31.01 18.69
N PRO A 182 -17.89 -31.29 19.68
CA PRO A 182 -18.31 -31.91 20.95
C PRO A 182 -19.41 -31.13 21.69
N PHE A 183 -19.40 -29.79 21.63
CA PHE A 183 -20.45 -28.96 22.21
C PHE A 183 -21.77 -29.04 21.44
N ILE A 184 -21.69 -29.12 20.11
CA ILE A 184 -22.86 -29.21 19.22
C ILE A 184 -23.56 -30.56 19.38
N GLN A 185 -22.79 -31.64 19.56
CA GLN A 185 -23.31 -32.99 19.71
C GLN A 185 -23.76 -33.33 21.14
N HIS A 186 -23.59 -32.41 22.09
CA HIS A 186 -23.89 -32.62 23.51
C HIS A 186 -23.23 -33.89 24.09
N GLU A 187 -22.00 -34.19 23.69
CA GLU A 187 -21.26 -35.33 24.23
C GLU A 187 -20.98 -35.16 25.73
N PRO A 188 -20.86 -36.26 26.50
CA PRO A 188 -20.44 -36.17 27.90
C PRO A 188 -19.05 -35.52 28.01
N TRP A 189 -18.82 -34.79 29.12
CA TRP A 189 -17.60 -34.04 29.34
C TRP A 189 -16.36 -34.94 29.22
N SER A 190 -15.51 -34.62 28.25
CA SER A 190 -14.33 -35.41 27.89
C SER A 190 -13.11 -34.52 27.67
N ASN A 191 -11.93 -35.12 27.52
CA ASN A 191 -10.71 -34.34 27.24
C ASN A 191 -10.80 -33.54 25.93
N ARG A 192 -11.67 -33.91 24.98
CA ARG A 192 -11.92 -33.15 23.75
C ARG A 192 -12.51 -31.77 24.03
N HIS A 193 -13.36 -31.65 25.04
CA HIS A 193 -13.96 -30.38 25.45
C HIS A 193 -12.90 -29.41 26.00
N LYS A 194 -11.93 -29.91 26.79
CA LYS A 194 -10.83 -29.09 27.31
C LYS A 194 -9.98 -28.49 26.18
N VAL A 195 -9.69 -29.29 25.15
CA VAL A 195 -8.96 -28.83 23.96
C VAL A 195 -9.76 -27.76 23.22
N ALA A 196 -11.07 -28.00 23.00
CA ALA A 196 -11.94 -27.04 22.34
C ALA A 196 -12.01 -25.69 23.09
N ILE A 197 -12.13 -25.71 24.42
CA ILE A 197 -12.12 -24.50 25.25
C ILE A 197 -10.80 -23.75 25.13
N LEU A 198 -9.67 -24.46 25.22
CA LEU A 198 -8.35 -23.84 25.09
C LEU A 198 -8.20 -23.14 23.73
N TYR A 199 -8.63 -23.80 22.65
CA TYR A 199 -8.63 -23.22 21.31
C TYR A 199 -9.53 -21.97 21.20
N LEU A 200 -10.74 -22.02 21.76
CA LEU A 200 -11.66 -20.87 21.78
C LEU A 200 -11.07 -19.70 22.59
N CYS A 201 -10.44 -19.96 23.73
CA CYS A 201 -9.77 -18.91 24.51
C CYS A 201 -8.62 -18.27 23.72
N VAL A 202 -7.72 -19.08 23.14
CA VAL A 202 -6.59 -18.57 22.34
C VAL A 202 -7.07 -17.81 21.11
N GLY A 203 -8.07 -18.34 20.39
CA GLY A 203 -8.69 -17.67 19.24
C GLY A 203 -9.38 -16.36 19.63
N GLY A 204 -10.06 -16.33 20.78
CA GLY A 204 -10.67 -15.13 21.36
C GLY A 204 -9.63 -14.06 21.69
N PHE A 205 -8.54 -14.42 22.37
CA PHE A 205 -7.43 -13.51 22.65
C PHE A 205 -6.78 -12.98 21.36
N GLY A 206 -6.57 -13.84 20.36
CA GLY A 206 -6.04 -13.45 19.06
C GLY A 206 -6.97 -12.46 18.34
N THR A 207 -8.28 -12.71 18.35
CA THR A 207 -9.29 -11.82 17.76
C THR A 207 -9.33 -10.47 18.48
N LEU A 208 -9.26 -10.47 19.81
CA LEU A 208 -9.22 -9.25 20.60
C LEU A 208 -7.95 -8.42 20.30
N ALA A 209 -6.78 -9.06 20.28
CA ALA A 209 -5.52 -8.40 19.93
C ALA A 209 -5.55 -7.82 18.50
N TYR A 210 -6.18 -8.54 17.56
CA TYR A 210 -6.39 -8.05 16.20
C TYR A 210 -7.30 -6.81 16.16
N ILE A 211 -8.43 -6.84 16.88
CA ILE A 211 -9.34 -5.68 16.97
C ILE A 211 -8.62 -4.48 17.59
N LEU A 212 -7.86 -4.67 18.67
CA LEU A 212 -7.06 -3.61 19.29
C LEU A 212 -6.01 -3.05 18.33
N SER A 213 -5.36 -3.91 17.54
CA SER A 213 -4.40 -3.49 16.52
C SER A 213 -5.08 -2.67 15.41
N LEU A 214 -6.28 -3.07 14.97
CA LEU A 214 -7.08 -2.30 14.00
C LEU A 214 -7.45 -0.92 14.55
N ILE A 215 -7.91 -0.85 15.80
CA ILE A 215 -8.23 0.42 16.48
C ILE A 215 -6.98 1.29 16.57
N PHE A 216 -5.83 0.73 16.98
CA PHE A 216 -4.58 1.46 17.09
C PHE A 216 -4.10 2.03 15.75
N VAL A 217 -4.14 1.22 14.68
CA VAL A 217 -3.79 1.67 13.32
C VAL A 217 -4.76 2.75 12.84
N TYR A 218 -6.05 2.62 13.15
CA TYR A 218 -7.07 3.62 12.79
C TYR A 218 -6.86 4.95 13.52
N VAL A 219 -6.64 4.91 14.84
CA VAL A 219 -6.38 6.10 15.66
C VAL A 219 -5.06 6.75 15.27
N GLY A 220 -3.99 5.96 15.11
CA GLY A 220 -2.68 6.46 14.68
C GLY A 220 -2.71 7.14 13.32
N GLU A 221 -3.51 6.64 12.37
CA GLU A 221 -3.73 7.35 11.11
C GLU A 221 -4.43 8.70 11.34
N LYS A 222 -5.48 8.74 12.16
CA LYS A 222 -6.24 9.98 12.41
C LYS A 222 -5.38 11.05 13.08
N ASP A 223 -4.50 10.64 13.99
CA ASP A 223 -3.58 11.57 14.64
C ASP A 223 -2.46 12.03 13.69
N PHE A 224 -2.00 11.17 12.78
CA PHE A 224 -1.10 11.57 11.70
C PHE A 224 -1.76 12.59 10.74
N GLU A 225 -3.02 12.36 10.34
CA GLU A 225 -3.78 13.30 9.50
C GLU A 225 -3.93 14.66 10.19
N ARG A 226 -4.24 14.68 11.50
CA ARG A 226 -4.34 15.92 12.30
C ARG A 226 -3.00 16.64 12.41
N SER A 227 -1.93 15.92 12.69
CA SER A 227 -0.57 16.50 12.81
C SER A 227 -0.09 17.09 11.49
N ALA A 228 -0.35 16.39 10.37
CA ALA A 228 -0.04 16.88 9.04
C ALA A 228 -0.86 18.13 8.66
N ALA A 229 -2.12 18.22 9.09
CA ALA A 229 -2.95 19.40 8.88
C ALA A 229 -2.45 20.60 9.71
N SER A 230 -2.10 20.41 10.98
CA SER A 230 -1.58 21.46 11.86
C SER A 230 -0.24 22.03 11.36
N SER A 231 0.68 21.17 10.90
CA SER A 231 1.96 21.62 10.36
C SER A 231 1.82 22.54 9.14
N ARG A 232 0.79 22.35 8.30
CA ARG A 232 0.54 23.21 7.13
C ARG A 232 0.00 24.58 7.50
N VAL A 233 -0.78 24.67 8.57
CA VAL A 233 -1.31 25.95 9.06
C VAL A 233 -0.19 26.83 9.61
N ASN A 234 0.74 26.25 10.36
CA ASN A 234 1.86 27.02 10.94
C ASN A 234 2.79 27.61 9.87
N THR A 235 3.10 26.88 8.79
CA THR A 235 3.97 27.41 7.72
C THR A 235 3.34 28.61 6.99
N ASN A 236 2.02 28.59 6.79
CA ASN A 236 1.33 29.70 6.14
C ASN A 236 1.25 30.93 7.04
N ALA A 237 1.03 30.76 8.34
CA ALA A 237 0.97 31.86 9.30
C ALA A 237 2.32 32.60 9.43
N SER A 238 3.44 31.88 9.43
CA SER A 238 4.78 32.49 9.48
C SER A 238 5.20 33.21 8.19
N GLY A 239 4.47 33.04 7.07
CA GLY A 239 4.78 33.70 5.80
C GLY A 239 4.14 35.08 5.62
N GLU A 240 3.09 35.41 6.37
CA GLU A 240 2.34 36.67 6.20
C GLU A 240 2.80 37.79 7.15
N ASP A 241 3.28 37.46 8.36
CA ASP A 241 3.79 38.47 9.31
C ASP A 241 5.18 39.06 8.94
N GLY A 242 5.85 38.49 7.94
CA GLY A 242 7.13 39.01 7.44
C GLY A 242 7.02 40.18 6.45
N ARG A 243 5.81 40.61 6.07
CA ARG A 243 5.61 41.63 5.01
C ARG A 243 5.08 42.98 5.50
N GLN A 244 4.93 43.19 6.80
CA GLN A 244 4.42 44.45 7.37
C GLN A 244 5.24 45.04 8.53
N ALA A 245 6.51 44.66 8.69
CA ALA A 245 7.44 45.37 9.57
C ALA A 245 8.40 46.22 8.74
N GLY A 246 8.07 47.51 8.60
CA GLY A 246 9.06 48.60 8.61
C GLY A 246 10.05 48.66 7.46
N VAL A 247 9.69 49.43 6.43
CA VAL A 247 10.63 50.38 5.83
C VAL A 247 10.97 51.41 6.90
N GLU A 248 11.81 51.04 7.86
CA GLU A 248 12.50 52.00 8.73
C GLU A 248 13.91 52.13 8.16
N ASN A 249 14.18 53.32 7.63
CA ASN A 249 15.43 53.69 6.99
C ASN A 249 16.58 53.62 7.99
N ASP A 250 17.25 52.48 8.06
CA ASP A 250 18.49 52.34 8.81
C ASP A 250 19.70 52.67 7.88
N PRO A 251 20.39 53.82 8.05
CA PRO A 251 21.44 54.28 7.15
C PRO A 251 22.72 53.42 7.18
N VAL A 252 22.80 52.38 8.02
CA VAL A 252 24.01 51.58 8.19
C VAL A 252 24.17 50.49 7.12
N GLN A 253 23.10 50.10 6.40
CA GLN A 253 23.21 49.07 5.35
C GLN A 253 23.73 49.57 3.99
N ILE A 254 23.88 50.89 3.79
CA ILE A 254 24.50 51.45 2.57
C ILE A 254 26.00 51.14 2.50
N THR A 255 26.65 50.80 3.62
CA THR A 255 28.10 50.58 3.66
C THR A 255 28.53 49.16 3.26
N ARG A 256 27.63 48.18 3.23
CA ARG A 256 27.99 46.78 2.92
C ARG A 256 27.85 46.41 1.44
N ALA A 257 27.20 47.25 0.64
CA ALA A 257 27.04 47.05 -0.80
C ALA A 257 28.26 47.54 -1.63
N ARG A 258 29.29 48.12 -0.99
CA ARG A 258 30.46 48.67 -1.70
C ARG A 258 31.71 47.77 -1.72
N THR A 259 31.69 46.61 -1.07
CA THR A 259 32.86 45.69 -0.99
C THR A 259 32.80 44.49 -1.93
N VAL A 260 31.83 44.39 -2.86
CA VAL A 260 31.74 43.26 -3.80
C VAL A 260 32.18 43.64 -5.23
N ALA A 261 32.71 44.85 -5.44
CA ALA A 261 33.14 45.31 -6.78
C ALA A 261 34.65 45.16 -7.08
N GLU A 262 35.49 44.73 -6.14
CA GLU A 262 36.93 44.53 -6.41
C GLU A 262 37.42 43.23 -5.79
N GLY A 263 37.87 42.30 -6.63
CA GLY A 263 38.58 41.10 -6.18
C GLY A 263 38.33 39.87 -7.03
N GLY A 264 38.75 39.93 -8.30
CA GLY A 264 38.94 38.74 -9.11
C GLY A 264 40.19 37.94 -8.70
N ALA A 265 40.20 36.70 -9.18
CA ALA A 265 41.32 35.77 -9.34
C ALA A 265 41.62 34.74 -8.23
N SER A 266 41.64 33.49 -8.70
CA SER A 266 42.39 32.33 -8.19
C SER A 266 41.99 31.71 -6.85
N GLN A 267 41.44 30.50 -6.88
CA GLN A 267 42.25 29.27 -6.84
C GLN A 267 41.32 28.09 -6.47
N SER A 268 41.07 27.20 -7.43
CA SER A 268 40.31 25.96 -7.24
C SER A 268 41.15 24.92 -6.50
N GLY A 269 40.97 24.81 -5.17
CA GLY A 269 41.44 23.69 -4.35
C GLY A 269 40.26 22.83 -3.93
N TRP A 270 40.07 21.69 -4.61
CA TRP A 270 39.10 20.67 -4.20
C TRP A 270 39.63 19.89 -3.01
N GLY A 271 39.28 20.34 -1.80
CA GLY A 271 39.49 19.59 -0.56
C GLY A 271 38.45 18.47 -0.43
N PHE A 272 38.91 17.22 -0.53
CA PHE A 272 38.14 16.03 -0.14
C PHE A 272 37.79 16.11 1.35
N GLY A 273 36.50 16.34 1.65
CA GLY A 273 35.95 16.22 2.99
C GLY A 273 35.84 14.75 3.41
N HIS A 274 36.65 14.36 4.38
CA HIS A 274 36.57 13.09 5.09
C HIS A 274 35.17 12.91 5.73
N VAL A 275 34.44 11.88 5.30
CA VAL A 275 33.22 11.40 5.97
C VAL A 275 33.63 10.50 7.13
N GLY A 276 33.40 10.97 8.35
CA GLY A 276 33.66 10.20 9.58
C GLY A 276 32.70 9.02 9.76
N PRO A 277 33.14 7.92 10.39
CA PRO A 277 32.32 6.73 10.58
C PRO A 277 31.22 6.95 11.63
N SER A 278 29.97 6.72 11.21
CA SER A 278 28.79 6.70 12.08
C SER A 278 28.84 5.46 13.00
N LYS A 279 29.10 5.69 14.29
CA LYS A 279 28.94 4.69 15.35
C LYS A 279 27.44 4.46 15.60
N ARG A 280 26.87 3.39 15.04
CA ARG A 280 25.66 2.78 15.60
C ARG A 280 26.07 1.76 16.65
N GLN A 281 25.92 2.13 17.91
CA GLN A 281 25.96 1.20 19.04
C GLN A 281 24.74 0.27 18.93
N LEU A 282 25.02 -1.03 18.83
CA LEU A 282 24.08 -2.08 19.22
C LEU A 282 23.98 -2.06 20.74
N LEU A 283 22.77 -1.86 21.26
CA LEU A 283 22.40 -2.27 22.60
C LEU A 283 21.77 -3.67 22.45
N ILE A 284 22.48 -4.66 23.00
CA ILE A 284 21.96 -5.99 23.36
C ILE A 284 21.35 -5.85 24.75
#